data_AF-A0A931BAZ1-F1
#
_entry.id   AF-A0A931BAZ1-F1
#
_cell.length_a   1.000
_cell.length_b   1.000
_cell.length_c   1.000
_cell.angle_alpha   90.00
_cell.angle_beta   90.00
_cell.angle_gamma   90.00
#
_symmetry.space_group_name_H-M   'P 1'
#
loop_
_entity.id
_entity.type
_entity.pdbx_description
1 polymer ?
#
loop_
_entity_poly.entity_id
_entity_poly.type
_entity_poly.pdbx_seq_one_letter_code
_entity_poly.pdbx_strand_id
1 'polypeptide(L)'
;MAGAQSHARFLLQRIAEEAQHATELDDPLEQAHVIATLLQPYSGWALREAVLDCRDAGAQWSKIAPEVGLSQAVLSRQVRGTGPVVTIAPRYSTSQDNLDAQTPLRLAATSLAQRMTALAAHGAGAPTAEHLYIAVMAMTQAQATLHVALILRTIEEVLRIADGIEQAHGPAAAALTEAERGVWAGICELRTAYERDHGAIRMTAELDAVSAGEGPR
;
A
#
# COMPACT_ATOMS: atom_id res chain seq x y z
N MET A 1 -15.57 -12.41 -32.58
CA MET A 1 -15.76 -11.83 -31.24
C MET A 1 -14.39 -11.32 -30.80
N ALA A 2 -14.22 -10.01 -30.64
CA ALA A 2 -12.97 -9.44 -30.15
C ALA A 2 -12.77 -9.93 -28.71
N GLY A 3 -11.70 -10.70 -28.48
CA GLY A 3 -11.42 -11.27 -27.18
C GLY A 3 -11.10 -10.17 -26.18
N ALA A 4 -11.84 -10.10 -25.07
CA ALA A 4 -11.47 -9.28 -23.94
C ALA A 4 -10.01 -9.59 -23.58
N GLN A 5 -9.16 -8.56 -23.49
CA GLN A 5 -7.79 -8.75 -23.03
C GLN A 5 -7.85 -9.31 -21.61
N SER A 6 -7.23 -10.47 -21.39
CA SER A 6 -7.07 -11.03 -20.04
C SER A 6 -6.41 -9.98 -19.15
N HIS A 7 -7.00 -9.72 -17.99
CA HIS A 7 -6.48 -8.77 -17.01
C HIS A 7 -5.05 -9.09 -16.59
N ALA A 8 -4.71 -10.38 -16.52
CA ALA A 8 -3.35 -10.82 -16.27
C ALA A 8 -2.39 -10.28 -17.33
N ARG A 9 -2.78 -10.30 -18.61
CA ARG A 9 -1.96 -9.78 -19.71
C ARG A 9 -1.77 -8.27 -19.63
N PHE A 10 -2.82 -7.52 -19.28
CA PHE A 10 -2.73 -6.08 -19.05
C PHE A 10 -1.75 -5.74 -17.92
N LEU A 11 -1.88 -6.42 -16.77
CA LEU A 11 -1.00 -6.20 -15.62
C LEU A 11 0.45 -6.59 -15.91
N LEU A 12 0.68 -7.68 -16.67
CA LEU A 12 2.01 -8.06 -17.12
C LEU A 12 2.65 -7.01 -18.05
N GLN A 13 1.85 -6.38 -18.91
CA GLN A 13 2.35 -5.31 -19.76
C GLN A 13 2.74 -4.08 -18.94
N ARG A 14 1.93 -3.70 -17.94
CA ARG A 14 2.28 -2.62 -16.99
C ARG A 14 3.55 -2.91 -16.22
N ILE A 15 3.71 -4.14 -15.71
CA ILE A 15 4.94 -4.56 -15.03
C ILE A 15 6.15 -4.40 -15.96
N ALA A 16 6.02 -4.75 -17.24
CA ALA A 16 7.11 -4.60 -18.21
C ALA A 16 7.45 -3.13 -18.47
N GLU A 17 6.45 -2.26 -18.63
CA GLU A 17 6.63 -0.81 -18.81
C GLU A 17 7.33 -0.17 -17.61
N GLU A 18 6.85 -0.46 -16.39
CA GLU A 18 7.43 0.11 -15.17
C GLU A 18 8.82 -0.48 -14.84
N ALA A 19 9.07 -1.73 -15.23
CA ALA A 19 10.39 -2.34 -15.05
C ALA A 19 11.40 -1.69 -16.01
N GLN A 20 10.99 -1.42 -17.25
CA GLN A 20 11.83 -0.70 -18.21
C GLN A 20 12.13 0.71 -17.71
N HIS A 21 11.11 1.45 -17.26
CA HIS A 21 11.28 2.76 -16.65
C HIS A 21 12.24 2.72 -15.45
N ALA A 22 12.08 1.76 -14.54
CA ALA A 22 12.96 1.60 -13.39
C ALA A 22 14.44 1.35 -13.76
N THR A 23 14.71 0.72 -14.91
CA THR A 23 16.10 0.52 -15.39
C THR A 23 16.72 1.77 -15.99
N GLU A 24 15.91 2.76 -16.36
CA GLU A 24 16.34 4.03 -16.95
C GLU A 24 16.58 5.11 -15.89
N LEU A 25 16.20 4.86 -14.63
CA LEU A 25 16.43 5.78 -13.51
C LEU A 25 17.89 5.77 -13.04
N ASP A 26 18.47 6.96 -12.91
CA ASP A 26 19.82 7.17 -12.39
C ASP A 26 19.87 7.19 -10.85
N ASP A 27 18.75 7.48 -10.17
CA ASP A 27 18.65 7.50 -8.71
C ASP A 27 18.21 6.12 -8.14
N PRO A 28 19.07 5.44 -7.36
CA PRO A 28 18.72 4.17 -6.72
C PRO A 28 17.53 4.24 -5.76
N LEU A 29 17.26 5.40 -5.13
CA LEU A 29 16.12 5.56 -4.23
C LEU A 29 14.80 5.64 -5.01
N GLU A 30 14.79 6.40 -6.10
CA GLU A 30 13.66 6.47 -7.02
C GLU A 30 13.38 5.09 -7.66
N GLN A 31 14.45 4.39 -8.07
CA GLN A 31 14.36 3.01 -8.55
C GLN A 31 13.74 2.07 -7.50
N ALA A 32 14.17 2.16 -6.24
CA ALA A 32 13.60 1.36 -5.15
C ALA A 32 12.11 1.69 -4.90
N HIS A 33 11.73 2.96 -5.00
CA HIS A 33 10.35 3.40 -4.87
C HIS A 33 9.45 2.80 -5.96
N VAL A 34 9.87 2.87 -7.24
CA VAL A 34 9.15 2.26 -8.37
C VAL A 34 9.01 0.75 -8.17
N ILE A 35 10.07 0.05 -7.77
CA ILE A 35 10.00 -1.39 -7.51
C ILE A 35 8.96 -1.72 -6.42
N ALA A 36 8.98 -0.98 -5.31
CA ALA A 36 8.14 -1.26 -4.16
C ALA A 36 6.65 -0.92 -4.38
N THR A 37 6.36 0.13 -5.14
CA THR A 37 4.99 0.66 -5.30
C THR A 37 4.32 0.25 -6.60
N LEU A 38 5.10 0.02 -7.67
CA LEU A 38 4.56 -0.25 -9.01
C LEU A 38 4.87 -1.67 -9.51
N LEU A 39 6.00 -2.29 -9.14
CA LEU A 39 6.30 -3.66 -9.61
C LEU A 39 5.81 -4.75 -8.67
N GLN A 40 6.21 -4.70 -7.40
CA GLN A 40 5.85 -5.75 -6.44
C GLN A 40 4.34 -5.93 -6.27
N PRO A 41 3.52 -4.88 -6.09
CA PRO A 41 2.08 -5.05 -5.93
C PRO A 41 1.43 -5.63 -7.19
N TYR A 42 1.80 -5.13 -8.36
CA TYR A 42 1.24 -5.58 -9.64
C TYR A 42 1.54 -7.04 -9.91
N SER A 43 2.72 -7.54 -9.52
CA SER A 43 3.08 -8.94 -9.72
C SER A 43 2.12 -9.93 -9.00
N GLY A 44 1.75 -9.63 -7.76
CA GLY A 44 0.82 -10.48 -6.99
C GLY A 44 -0.61 -10.42 -7.52
N TRP A 45 -1.02 -9.29 -8.09
CA TRP A 45 -2.31 -9.15 -8.74
C TRP A 45 -2.36 -9.79 -10.12
N ALA A 46 -1.31 -9.63 -10.94
CA ALA A 46 -1.18 -10.33 -12.21
C ALA A 46 -1.27 -11.84 -12.02
N LEU A 47 -0.65 -12.35 -10.96
CA LEU A 47 -0.74 -13.76 -10.58
C LEU A 47 -2.17 -14.15 -10.16
N ARG A 48 -2.88 -13.30 -9.41
CA ARG A 48 -4.28 -13.52 -9.06
C ARG A 48 -5.15 -13.65 -10.32
N GLU A 49 -5.04 -12.71 -11.24
CA GLU A 49 -5.83 -12.71 -12.48
C GLU A 49 -5.47 -13.92 -13.35
N ALA A 50 -4.20 -14.31 -13.43
CA ALA A 50 -3.79 -15.52 -14.15
C ALA A 50 -4.40 -16.79 -13.53
N VAL A 51 -4.50 -16.83 -12.20
CA VAL A 51 -5.18 -17.92 -11.48
C VAL A 51 -6.68 -17.91 -11.78
N LEU A 52 -7.32 -16.74 -11.83
CA LEU A 52 -8.73 -16.61 -12.20
C LEU A 52 -8.99 -17.02 -13.65
N ASP A 53 -8.17 -16.58 -14.60
CA ASP A 53 -8.22 -17.01 -16.00
C ASP A 53 -8.12 -18.55 -16.11
N CYS A 54 -7.23 -19.17 -15.34
CA CYS A 54 -7.12 -20.63 -15.27
C CYS A 54 -8.39 -21.28 -14.71
N ARG A 55 -9.00 -20.68 -13.68
CA ARG A 55 -10.26 -21.15 -13.10
C ARG A 55 -11.42 -21.05 -14.07
N ASP A 56 -11.50 -19.96 -14.83
CA ASP A 56 -12.53 -19.71 -15.84
C ASP A 56 -12.37 -20.64 -17.04
N ALA A 57 -11.14 -21.01 -17.38
CA ALA A 57 -10.83 -22.07 -18.34
C ALA A 57 -11.13 -23.50 -17.82
N GLY A 58 -11.66 -23.63 -16.60
CA GLY A 58 -12.07 -24.90 -16.00
C GLY A 58 -10.96 -25.67 -15.27
N ALA A 59 -9.76 -25.10 -15.09
CA ALA A 59 -8.70 -25.76 -14.36
C ALA A 59 -9.04 -25.88 -12.87
N GLN A 60 -8.77 -27.03 -12.27
CA GLN A 60 -9.03 -27.27 -10.85
C GLN A 60 -7.93 -26.65 -9.98
N TRP A 61 -8.29 -26.23 -8.75
CA TRP A 61 -7.33 -25.72 -7.78
C TRP A 61 -6.16 -26.68 -7.51
N SER A 62 -6.42 -27.98 -7.53
CA SER A 62 -5.42 -29.05 -7.38
C SER A 62 -4.35 -29.06 -8.48
N LYS A 63 -4.66 -28.48 -9.66
CA LYS A 63 -3.70 -28.32 -10.76
C LYS A 63 -3.00 -26.96 -10.72
N ILE A 64 -3.71 -25.89 -10.35
CA ILE A 64 -3.16 -24.52 -10.37
C ILE A 64 -2.20 -24.30 -9.19
N ALA A 65 -2.57 -24.78 -7.99
CA ALA A 65 -1.83 -24.47 -6.77
C ALA A 65 -0.36 -24.94 -6.78
N PRO A 66 -0.02 -26.16 -7.26
CA PRO A 66 1.37 -26.60 -7.39
C PRO A 66 2.20 -25.71 -8.32
N GLU A 67 1.64 -25.25 -9.45
CA GLU A 67 2.35 -24.41 -10.43
C GLU A 67 2.77 -23.06 -9.87
N VAL A 68 1.98 -22.51 -8.95
CA VAL A 68 2.28 -21.24 -8.27
C VAL A 68 3.00 -21.43 -6.93
N GLY A 69 3.38 -22.67 -6.60
CA GLY A 69 4.13 -23.00 -5.38
C GLY A 69 3.32 -22.86 -4.07
N LEU A 70 1.99 -22.95 -4.12
CA LEU A 70 1.10 -22.84 -2.96
C LEU A 70 0.31 -24.12 -2.73
N SER A 71 -0.18 -24.32 -1.49
CA SER A 71 -1.19 -25.36 -1.25
C SER A 71 -2.56 -24.89 -1.77
N GLN A 72 -3.41 -25.83 -2.18
CA GLN A 72 -4.77 -25.54 -2.65
C GLN A 72 -5.58 -24.72 -1.62
N ALA A 73 -5.46 -25.04 -0.34
CA ALA A 73 -6.16 -24.34 0.73
C ALA A 73 -5.70 -22.87 0.84
N VAL A 74 -4.38 -22.63 0.74
CA VAL A 74 -3.82 -21.27 0.80
C VAL A 74 -4.21 -20.46 -0.42
N LEU A 75 -4.02 -21.01 -1.63
CA LEU A 75 -4.35 -20.30 -2.87
C LEU A 75 -5.84 -19.94 -2.93
N SER A 76 -6.73 -20.89 -2.65
CA SER A 76 -8.17 -20.64 -2.68
C SER A 76 -8.62 -19.60 -1.64
N ARG A 77 -8.00 -19.58 -0.45
CA ARG A 77 -8.25 -18.56 0.57
C ARG A 77 -7.79 -17.18 0.13
N GLN A 78 -6.59 -17.06 -0.46
CA GLN A 78 -6.08 -15.77 -0.95
C GLN A 78 -6.96 -15.22 -2.08
N VAL A 79 -7.37 -16.07 -3.03
CA VAL A 79 -8.27 -15.65 -4.11
C VAL A 79 -9.63 -15.19 -3.56
N ARG A 80 -10.18 -15.85 -2.53
CA ARG A 80 -11.42 -15.38 -1.88
C ARG A 80 -11.25 -14.04 -1.14
N GLY A 81 -10.05 -13.74 -0.65
CA GLY A 81 -9.77 -12.58 0.20
C GLY A 81 -9.63 -11.23 -0.50
N THR A 82 -10.17 -11.05 -1.71
CA THR A 82 -10.16 -9.80 -2.50
C THR A 82 -8.80 -9.09 -2.64
N GLY A 83 -7.67 -9.75 -2.37
CA GLY A 83 -6.32 -9.20 -2.42
C GLY A 83 -5.40 -9.95 -3.39
N PRO A 84 -4.14 -9.53 -3.55
CA PRO A 84 -3.20 -10.18 -4.45
C PRO A 84 -2.87 -11.62 -4.01
N VAL A 85 -2.44 -12.45 -4.96
CA VAL A 85 -1.84 -13.76 -4.64
C VAL A 85 -0.36 -13.55 -4.35
N VAL A 86 0.08 -13.96 -3.18
CA VAL A 86 1.47 -13.82 -2.72
C VAL A 86 2.04 -15.19 -2.43
N THR A 87 3.15 -15.51 -3.11
CA THR A 87 3.83 -16.82 -3.03
C THR A 87 4.95 -16.84 -1.99
N ILE A 88 5.58 -15.69 -1.73
CA ILE A 88 6.59 -15.50 -0.68
C ILE A 88 5.97 -14.63 0.40
N ALA A 89 5.40 -15.25 1.43
CA ALA A 89 5.11 -14.52 2.66
C ALA A 89 6.45 -14.18 3.33
N PRO A 90 6.78 -12.90 3.58
CA PRO A 90 7.94 -12.58 4.39
C PRO A 90 7.77 -13.27 5.75
N ARG A 91 8.72 -14.15 6.09
CA ARG A 91 8.76 -14.81 7.41
C ARG A 91 9.13 -13.76 8.44
N TYR A 92 8.13 -13.08 9.00
CA TYR A 92 8.29 -12.37 10.25
C TYR A 92 8.15 -13.38 11.39
N SER A 93 9.28 -13.70 12.04
CA SER A 93 9.45 -14.39 13.33
C SER A 93 8.41 -15.44 13.76
N THR A 94 8.87 -16.67 14.02
CA THR A 94 8.11 -17.81 14.57
C THR A 94 7.60 -17.64 16.01
N SER A 95 7.60 -16.43 16.58
CA SER A 95 7.34 -16.23 18.01
C SER A 95 5.99 -15.61 18.38
N GLN A 96 5.15 -15.17 17.44
CA GLN A 96 3.82 -14.65 17.78
C GLN A 96 2.77 -14.98 16.71
N ASP A 97 1.76 -15.75 17.10
CA ASP A 97 0.48 -15.91 16.40
C ASP A 97 -0.25 -14.55 16.34
N ASN A 98 0.17 -13.69 15.41
CA ASN A 98 -0.53 -12.44 15.13
C ASN A 98 -1.31 -12.59 13.82
N LEU A 99 -2.42 -13.32 13.88
CA LEU A 99 -3.38 -13.51 12.78
C LEU A 99 -4.04 -12.19 12.32
N ASP A 100 -3.83 -11.10 13.07
CA ASP A 100 -4.28 -9.74 12.78
C ASP A 100 -3.22 -8.87 12.11
N ALA A 101 -2.09 -9.45 11.65
CA ALA A 101 -0.98 -8.81 10.93
C ALA A 101 -1.40 -7.46 10.32
N GLN A 102 -1.18 -6.41 11.11
CA GLN A 102 -1.60 -5.06 10.83
C GLN A 102 -1.06 -4.71 9.44
N THR A 103 -1.91 -4.27 8.51
CA THR A 103 -1.44 -3.84 7.19
C THR A 103 -0.31 -2.83 7.39
N PRO A 104 0.68 -2.74 6.48
CA PRO A 104 1.76 -1.76 6.59
C PRO A 104 1.25 -0.34 6.88
N LEU A 105 0.06 0.00 6.37
CA LEU A 105 -0.67 1.22 6.68
C LEU A 105 -1.00 1.38 8.16
N ARG A 106 -1.52 0.34 8.82
CA ARG A 106 -1.85 0.36 10.25
C ARG A 106 -0.60 0.43 11.13
N LEU A 107 0.48 -0.23 10.74
CA LEU A 107 1.77 -0.13 11.43
C LEU A 107 2.36 1.27 11.33
N ALA A 108 2.37 1.86 10.12
CA ALA A 108 2.84 3.21 9.90
C ALA A 108 2.01 4.25 10.69
N ALA A 109 0.68 4.11 10.68
CA ALA A 109 -0.21 4.97 11.46
C ALA A 109 0.04 4.85 12.98
N THR A 110 0.28 3.64 13.48
CA THR A 110 0.61 3.41 14.91
C THR A 110 1.97 4.03 15.27
N SER A 111 2.98 3.82 14.43
CA SER A 111 4.32 4.42 14.56
C SER A 111 4.23 5.95 14.60
N LEU A 112 3.48 6.56 13.67
CA LEU A 112 3.27 8.01 13.64
C LEU A 112 2.59 8.52 14.93
N ALA A 113 1.55 7.83 15.41
CA ALA A 113 0.85 8.22 16.64
C ALA A 113 1.77 8.22 17.87
N GLN A 114 2.65 7.22 17.99
CA GLN A 114 3.63 7.15 19.07
C GLN A 114 4.63 8.30 19.02
N ARG A 115 5.18 8.57 17.83
CA ARG A 115 6.14 9.67 17.62
C ARG A 115 5.50 11.04 17.87
N MET A 116 4.24 11.22 17.46
CA MET A 116 3.47 12.44 17.72
C MET A 116 3.17 12.63 19.21
N THR A 117 2.82 11.55 19.92
CA THR A 117 2.60 11.60 21.38
C THR A 117 3.88 11.98 22.11
N ALA A 118 5.03 11.42 21.70
CA ALA A 118 6.34 11.79 22.24
C ALA A 118 6.69 13.26 21.95
N LEU A 119 6.42 13.75 20.73
CA LEU A 119 6.61 15.16 20.39
C LEU A 119 5.72 16.08 21.23
N ALA A 120 4.45 15.74 21.43
CA ALA A 120 3.53 16.54 22.25
C ALA A 120 3.92 16.56 23.74
N ALA A 121 4.50 15.46 24.26
CA ALA A 121 4.93 15.36 25.65
C ALA A 121 6.24 16.12 25.93
N HIS A 122 7.14 16.24 24.94
CA HIS A 122 8.50 16.73 25.13
C HIS A 122 8.86 17.97 24.31
N GLY A 123 8.02 18.39 23.36
CA GLY A 123 8.24 19.49 22.43
C GLY A 123 7.13 20.55 22.48
N ALA A 124 6.98 21.22 23.63
CA ALA A 124 6.04 22.33 23.77
C ALA A 124 6.36 23.45 22.76
N GLY A 125 5.39 23.82 21.91
CA GLY A 125 5.51 24.87 20.91
C GLY A 125 6.11 24.44 19.56
N ALA A 126 6.25 23.14 19.29
CA ALA A 126 6.64 22.65 17.97
C ALA A 126 5.49 22.88 16.95
N PRO A 127 5.70 23.63 15.86
CA PRO A 127 4.66 23.86 14.85
C PRO A 127 4.09 22.55 14.30
N THR A 128 4.93 21.53 14.16
CA THR A 128 4.51 20.19 13.71
C THR A 128 3.44 19.59 14.63
N ALA A 129 3.60 19.72 15.96
CA ALA A 129 2.62 19.20 16.92
C ALA A 129 1.32 20.02 16.90
N GLU A 130 1.42 21.35 16.85
CA GLU A 130 0.25 22.24 16.84
C GLU A 130 -0.70 21.95 15.67
N HIS A 131 -0.15 21.66 14.49
CA HIS A 131 -0.95 21.47 13.27
C HIS A 131 -1.42 20.02 13.08
N LEU A 132 -0.62 19.01 13.47
CA LEU A 132 -0.92 17.60 13.16
C LEU A 132 -1.49 16.79 14.31
N TYR A 133 -1.31 17.20 15.57
CA TYR A 133 -1.65 16.37 16.73
C TYR A 133 -3.11 15.91 16.73
N ILE A 134 -4.05 16.82 16.48
CA ILE A 134 -5.49 16.49 16.46
C ILE A 134 -5.80 15.47 15.36
N ALA A 135 -5.25 15.64 14.15
CA ALA A 135 -5.47 14.73 13.03
C ALA A 135 -4.88 13.33 13.31
N VAL A 136 -3.68 13.27 13.86
CA VAL A 136 -3.02 12.00 14.23
C VAL A 136 -3.77 11.29 15.36
N MET A 137 -4.31 12.01 16.34
CA MET A 137 -5.16 11.43 17.38
C MET A 137 -6.51 10.92 16.83
N ALA A 138 -7.13 11.65 15.90
CA ALA A 138 -8.34 11.21 15.22
C ALA A 138 -8.10 9.94 14.38
N MET A 139 -6.96 9.85 13.69
CA MET A 139 -6.51 8.64 13.01
C MET A 139 -6.35 7.48 13.99
N THR A 140 -5.70 7.71 15.13
CA THR A 140 -5.50 6.69 16.18
C THR A 140 -6.84 6.17 16.71
N GLN A 141 -7.82 7.05 16.93
CA GLN A 141 -9.17 6.67 17.33
C GLN A 141 -9.87 5.87 16.24
N ALA A 142 -9.75 6.27 14.97
CA ALA A 142 -10.32 5.53 13.84
C ALA A 142 -9.75 4.10 13.76
N GLN A 143 -8.45 3.90 14.05
CA GLN A 143 -7.84 2.57 14.08
C GLN A 143 -8.46 1.64 15.13
N ALA A 144 -8.96 2.18 16.25
CA ALA A 144 -9.65 1.41 17.28
C ALA A 144 -11.05 0.92 16.85
N THR A 145 -11.66 1.57 15.85
CA THR A 145 -13.01 1.24 15.38
C THR A 145 -13.07 0.11 14.35
N LEU A 146 -11.92 -0.25 13.74
CA LEU A 146 -11.82 -1.21 12.63
C LEU A 146 -12.65 -0.85 11.37
N HIS A 147 -13.24 0.34 11.28
CA HIS A 147 -13.97 0.82 10.10
C HIS A 147 -13.00 1.34 9.02
N VAL A 148 -12.76 0.54 7.99
CA VAL A 148 -11.76 0.82 6.93
C VAL A 148 -11.94 2.19 6.28
N ALA A 149 -13.16 2.58 5.92
CA ALA A 149 -13.42 3.88 5.29
C ALA A 149 -13.07 5.08 6.19
N LEU A 150 -13.28 4.94 7.50
CA LEU A 150 -12.94 5.97 8.48
C LEU A 150 -11.42 6.05 8.69
N ILE A 151 -10.74 4.90 8.68
CA ILE A 151 -9.27 4.83 8.76
C ILE A 151 -8.64 5.51 7.54
N LEU A 152 -9.10 5.19 6.32
CA LEU A 152 -8.55 5.81 5.10
C LEU A 152 -8.77 7.33 5.08
N ARG A 153 -9.99 7.79 5.40
CA ARG A 153 -10.30 9.22 5.45
C ARG A 153 -9.46 9.99 6.47
N THR A 154 -9.18 9.40 7.62
CA THR A 154 -8.35 10.06 8.65
C THR A 154 -6.88 10.07 8.27
N ILE A 155 -6.40 9.06 7.56
CA ILE A 155 -5.04 9.04 6.99
C ILE A 155 -4.89 10.08 5.89
N GLU A 156 -5.85 10.18 4.97
CA GLU A 156 -5.91 11.24 3.94
C GLU A 156 -5.82 12.63 4.55
N GLU A 157 -6.56 12.86 5.63
CA GLU A 157 -6.56 14.15 6.32
C GLU A 157 -5.21 14.47 6.96
N VAL A 158 -4.54 13.47 7.58
CA VAL A 158 -3.18 13.63 8.12
C VAL A 158 -2.20 14.00 7.00
N LEU A 159 -2.24 13.28 5.87
CA LEU A 159 -1.36 13.53 4.73
C LEU A 159 -1.63 14.91 4.11
N ARG A 160 -2.90 15.29 3.94
CA ARG A 160 -3.32 16.60 3.41
C ARG A 160 -2.81 17.76 4.28
N ILE A 161 -2.89 17.62 5.60
CA ILE A 161 -2.38 18.64 6.54
C ILE A 161 -0.86 18.71 6.45
N ALA A 162 -0.18 17.56 6.40
CA ALA A 162 1.27 17.50 6.26
C ALA A 162 1.76 18.20 4.97
N ASP A 163 1.12 17.93 3.84
CA ASP A 163 1.41 18.59 2.56
C ASP A 163 1.23 20.11 2.65
N GLY A 164 0.17 20.56 3.35
CA GLY A 164 -0.06 21.98 3.58
C GLY A 164 1.03 22.65 4.41
N ILE A 165 1.58 21.96 5.41
CA ILE A 165 2.70 22.46 6.22
C ILE A 165 3.97 22.54 5.38
N GLU A 166 4.26 21.49 4.61
CA GLU A 166 5.42 21.40 3.72
C GLU A 166 5.42 22.51 2.66
N GLN A 167 4.27 22.77 2.04
CA GLN A 167 4.09 23.86 1.07
C GLN A 167 4.22 25.25 1.69
N ALA A 168 3.68 25.46 2.90
CA ALA A 168 3.70 26.77 3.55
C ALA A 168 5.06 27.16 4.13
N HIS A 169 5.88 26.18 4.54
CA HIS A 169 7.14 26.42 5.26
C HIS A 169 8.40 26.01 4.48
N GLY A 170 8.27 25.40 3.29
CA GLY A 170 9.38 24.92 2.48
C GLY A 170 10.22 23.84 3.19
N PRO A 171 11.37 23.42 2.63
CA PRO A 171 12.25 22.45 3.26
C PRO A 171 13.00 23.12 4.42
N ALA A 172 12.28 23.40 5.52
CA ALA A 172 12.81 23.86 6.79
C ALA A 172 13.55 22.73 7.55
N ALA A 173 14.15 21.77 6.82
CA ALA A 173 14.89 20.65 7.38
C ALA A 173 16.02 21.10 8.33
N ALA A 174 16.50 22.34 8.19
CA ALA A 174 17.54 22.93 9.03
C ALA A 174 17.07 23.38 10.43
N ALA A 175 15.76 23.50 10.69
CA ALA A 175 15.21 23.99 11.96
C ALA A 175 14.40 22.95 12.75
N LEU A 176 14.18 21.75 12.18
CA LEU A 176 13.41 20.70 12.85
C LEU A 176 14.23 20.05 13.96
N THR A 177 13.60 19.90 15.13
CA THR A 177 14.15 19.07 16.20
C THR A 177 14.24 17.60 15.77
N GLU A 178 15.04 16.79 16.46
CA GLU A 178 15.10 15.34 16.20
C GLU A 178 13.73 14.66 16.34
N ALA A 179 12.92 15.10 17.32
CA ALA A 179 11.57 14.61 17.51
C ALA A 179 10.65 14.96 16.33
N GLU A 180 10.74 16.18 15.80
CA GLU A 180 9.97 16.57 14.61
C GLU A 180 10.41 15.81 13.36
N ARG A 181 11.72 15.62 13.16
CA ARG A 181 12.23 14.77 12.08
C ARG A 181 11.69 13.34 12.18
N GLY A 182 11.57 12.81 13.40
CA GLY A 182 10.94 11.52 13.66
C GLY A 182 9.48 11.46 13.21
N VAL A 183 8.70 12.51 13.48
CA VAL A 183 7.31 12.63 13.02
C VAL A 183 7.23 12.70 11.50
N TRP A 184 8.04 13.53 10.86
CA TRP A 184 8.09 13.64 9.39
C TRP A 184 8.49 12.34 8.71
N ALA A 185 9.46 11.61 9.26
CA ALA A 185 9.78 10.26 8.80
C ALA A 185 8.57 9.31 8.91
N GLY A 186 7.81 9.39 10.02
CA GLY A 186 6.57 8.64 10.19
C GLY A 186 5.47 9.01 9.18
N ILE A 187 5.39 10.28 8.78
CA ILE A 187 4.48 10.74 7.72
C ILE A 187 4.89 10.16 6.37
N CYS A 188 6.18 10.13 6.04
CA CYS A 188 6.68 9.48 4.81
C CYS A 188 6.39 7.97 4.80
N GLU A 189 6.60 7.29 5.93
CA GLU A 189 6.25 5.87 6.11
C GLU A 189 4.74 5.66 5.87
N LEU A 190 3.89 6.53 6.45
CA LEU A 190 2.44 6.48 6.29
C LEU A 190 2.00 6.73 4.84
N ARG A 191 2.60 7.74 4.18
CA ARG A 191 2.33 8.09 2.78
C ARG A 191 2.66 6.92 1.86
N THR A 192 3.84 6.34 2.02
CA THR A 192 4.28 5.17 1.24
C THR A 192 3.33 3.99 1.43
N ALA A 193 2.93 3.71 2.67
CA ALA A 193 2.01 2.62 2.96
C ALA A 193 0.59 2.89 2.41
N TYR A 194 0.14 4.14 2.47
CA TYR A 194 -1.16 4.57 1.94
C TYR A 194 -1.18 4.50 0.41
N GLU A 195 -0.14 4.98 -0.27
CA GLU A 195 0.00 4.87 -1.74
C GLU A 195 0.07 3.43 -2.20
N ARG A 196 0.78 2.55 -1.47
CA ARG A 196 0.83 1.12 -1.77
C ARG A 196 -0.56 0.48 -1.70
N ASP A 197 -1.31 0.77 -0.64
CA ASP A 197 -2.64 0.20 -0.42
C ASP A 197 -3.69 0.84 -1.37
N HIS A 198 -3.54 2.13 -1.71
CA HIS A 198 -4.41 2.84 -2.67
C HIS A 198 -4.08 2.48 -4.13
N GLY A 199 -2.83 2.12 -4.43
CA GLY A 199 -2.42 1.52 -5.70
C GLY A 199 -3.17 0.21 -5.94
N ALA A 200 -3.32 -0.63 -4.90
CA ALA A 200 -4.14 -1.84 -4.98
C ALA A 200 -5.64 -1.56 -5.23
N ILE A 201 -6.19 -0.47 -4.68
CA ILE A 201 -7.58 -0.04 -4.89
C ILE A 201 -7.80 0.54 -6.30
N ARG A 202 -6.91 1.42 -6.76
CA ARG A 202 -6.97 2.02 -8.11
C ARG A 202 -6.90 0.94 -9.18
N MET A 203 -6.04 -0.06 -8.97
CA MET A 203 -5.92 -1.21 -9.85
C MET A 203 -7.23 -2.01 -9.93
N THR A 204 -7.96 -2.17 -8.81
CA THR A 204 -9.28 -2.82 -8.80
C THR A 204 -10.29 -2.02 -9.63
N ALA A 205 -10.29 -0.69 -9.52
CA ALA A 205 -11.16 0.18 -10.32
C ALA A 205 -10.80 0.19 -11.82
N GLU A 206 -9.51 0.10 -12.16
CA GLU A 206 -9.04 -0.03 -13.56
C GLU A 206 -9.45 -1.38 -14.17
N LEU A 207 -9.38 -2.48 -13.40
CA LEU A 207 -9.87 -3.79 -13.82
C LEU A 207 -11.39 -3.79 -14.05
N ASP A 208 -12.16 -3.10 -13.21
CA ASP A 208 -13.60 -2.91 -13.39
C ASP A 208 -13.91 -2.08 -14.64
N ALA A 209 -13.12 -1.04 -14.94
CA ALA A 209 -13.27 -0.20 -16.14
C ALA A 209 -12.94 -0.96 -17.44
N VAL A 210 -11.90 -1.80 -17.43
CA VAL A 210 -11.55 -2.70 -18.54
C VAL A 210 -12.65 -3.75 -18.75
N SER A 211 -13.22 -4.29 -17.67
CA SER A 211 -14.37 -5.22 -17.73
C SER A 211 -15.65 -4.57 -18.25
N ALA A 212 -15.84 -3.28 -17.98
CA ALA A 212 -16.98 -2.49 -18.48
C ALA A 212 -16.84 -2.04 -19.93
N GLY A 213 -15.67 -2.24 -20.56
CA GLY A 213 -15.41 -1.85 -21.95
C GLY A 213 -15.14 -0.35 -22.16
N GLU A 214 -14.87 0.40 -21.10
CA GLU A 214 -14.44 1.81 -21.19
C GLU A 214 -12.92 1.86 -21.36
N GLY A 215 -12.46 1.76 -22.61
CA GLY A 215 -11.05 2.00 -22.94
C GLY A 215 -10.63 3.44 -22.61
N PRO A 216 -9.35 3.67 -22.28
CA PRO A 216 -8.85 4.99 -21.89
C PRO A 216 -9.06 6.00 -23.02
N ARG A 217 -9.58 7.18 -22.68
CA ARG A 217 -9.60 8.35 -23.56
C ARG A 217 -8.26 9.05 -23.59
#